data_AF-A0AAJ0HP03-F1
#
_entry.id   AF-A0AAJ0HP03-F1
#
_cell.length_a   1.000
_cell.length_b   1.000
_cell.length_c   1.000
_cell.angle_alpha   90.00
_cell.angle_beta   90.00
_cell.angle_gamma   90.00
#
_symmetry.space_group_name_H-M   'P 1'
#
loop_
_entity.id
_entity.type
_entity.pdbx_description
1 polymer ?
#
loop_
_entity_poly.entity_id
_entity_poly.type
_entity_poly.pdbx_seq_one_letter_code
_entity_poly.pdbx_strand_id
1 'polypeptide(L)'
;MLLTWAQHWSGCLDLLDKSVKVELGELANEDTSNDLMFDNSFGRSKAYFKALQILRIFADAIRETGRGVRGMSPEKLAWATHSKPDEDLDLLNNWKILWTSYLEAETRLLSRIAGKTEEIKGLRDGMFNATSLREASRSTTMNRYVIVFTIVTLLYLPPSLVAVRHYIPRFPWAWSHAS
;
A
#
# COMPACT_ATOMS: atom_id res chain seq x y z
N MET A 1 -8.12 31.92 10.98
CA MET A 1 -8.14 30.60 11.66
C MET A 1 -8.58 29.47 10.72
N LEU A 2 -9.69 29.60 9.98
CA LEU A 2 -10.11 28.60 8.98
C LEU A 2 -9.17 28.47 7.78
N LEU A 3 -8.68 29.60 7.26
CA LEU A 3 -7.68 29.65 6.18
C LEU A 3 -6.38 28.91 6.57
N THR A 4 -5.87 29.17 7.77
CA THR A 4 -4.66 28.52 8.30
C THR A 4 -4.87 27.03 8.53
N TRP A 5 -6.05 26.61 9.00
CA TRP A 5 -6.40 25.20 9.15
C TRP A 5 -6.37 24.46 7.81
N ALA A 6 -7.05 25.01 6.79
CA ALA A 6 -7.09 24.40 5.47
C ALA A 6 -5.70 24.37 4.79
N GLN A 7 -4.89 25.42 4.98
CA GLN A 7 -3.52 25.49 4.48
C GLN A 7 -2.62 24.45 5.13
N HIS A 8 -2.70 24.26 6.46
CA HIS A 8 -1.89 23.26 7.17
C HIS A 8 -2.23 21.85 6.70
N TRP A 9 -3.52 21.50 6.57
CA TRP A 9 -3.93 20.21 6.03
C TRP A 9 -3.47 20.00 4.60
N SER A 10 -3.56 21.03 3.76
CA SER A 10 -3.03 20.97 2.41
C SER A 10 -1.51 20.72 2.40
N GLY A 11 -0.76 21.41 3.26
CA GLY A 11 0.68 21.22 3.40
C GLY A 11 1.05 19.81 3.87
N CYS A 12 0.30 19.24 4.83
CA CYS A 12 0.48 17.85 5.24
C CYS A 12 0.25 16.87 4.08
N LEU A 13 -0.76 17.11 3.25
CA LEU A 13 -1.03 16.31 2.06
C LEU A 13 0.07 16.48 1.01
N ASP A 14 0.66 17.68 0.86
CA ASP A 14 1.79 17.92 -0.04
C ASP A 14 3.06 17.18 0.42
N LEU A 15 3.32 17.14 1.73
CA LEU A 15 4.44 16.39 2.30
C LEU A 15 4.27 14.89 2.12
N LEU A 16 3.05 14.38 2.35
CA LEU A 16 2.74 12.99 2.10
C LEU A 16 2.90 12.64 0.62
N ASP A 17 2.44 13.53 -0.27
CA ASP A 17 2.59 13.34 -1.71
C ASP A 17 4.05 13.21 -2.10
N LYS A 18 4.90 14.14 -1.65
CA LYS A 18 6.36 14.09 -1.89
C LYS A 18 7.00 12.80 -1.40
N SER A 19 6.51 12.22 -0.30
CA SER A 19 7.05 10.98 0.26
C SER A 19 6.64 9.71 -0.49
N VAL A 20 5.55 9.77 -1.26
CA VAL A 20 4.99 8.63 -1.99
C VAL A 20 5.24 8.74 -3.50
N LYS A 21 5.53 9.95 -3.99
CA LYS A 21 5.71 10.21 -5.41
C LYS A 21 6.91 9.45 -5.95
N VAL A 22 6.64 8.68 -7.00
CA VAL A 22 7.67 8.13 -7.88
C VAL A 22 7.92 9.16 -8.97
N GLU A 23 9.18 9.57 -9.16
CA GLU A 23 9.51 10.47 -10.26
C GLU A 23 9.50 9.72 -11.60
N LEU A 24 8.96 10.34 -12.65
CA LEU A 24 8.94 9.75 -14.00
C LEU A 24 10.37 9.44 -14.52
N GLY A 25 11.38 10.16 -14.04
CA GLY A 25 12.78 9.86 -14.33
C GLY A 25 13.27 8.55 -13.71
N GLU A 26 12.71 8.13 -12.58
CA GLU A 26 13.01 6.83 -11.96
C GLU A 26 12.35 5.67 -12.72
N LEU A 27 11.22 5.92 -13.39
CA LEU A 27 10.57 4.93 -14.26
C LEU A 27 11.32 4.72 -15.59
N ALA A 28 12.10 5.71 -16.03
CA ALA A 28 12.87 5.63 -17.27
C ALA A 28 14.16 4.80 -17.14
N ASN A 29 14.63 4.58 -15.92
CA ASN A 29 15.78 3.73 -15.65
C ASN A 29 15.32 2.27 -15.42
N GLU A 30 15.83 1.33 -16.19
CA GLU A 30 15.33 -0.06 -16.23
C GLU A 30 15.59 -0.83 -14.92
N ASP A 31 16.74 -0.58 -14.27
CA ASP A 31 17.05 -1.16 -12.96
C ASP A 31 16.16 -0.59 -11.86
N THR A 32 15.93 0.72 -11.89
CA THR A 32 15.07 1.42 -10.92
C THR A 32 13.60 1.07 -11.14
N SER A 33 13.17 0.88 -12.39
CA SER A 33 11.85 0.40 -12.80
C SER A 33 11.57 -1.01 -12.29
N ASN A 34 12.55 -1.92 -12.37
CA ASN A 34 12.42 -3.25 -11.80
C ASN A 34 12.27 -3.20 -10.27
N ASP A 35 13.05 -2.38 -9.58
CA ASP A 35 12.94 -2.24 -8.12
C ASP A 35 11.67 -1.46 -7.69
N LEU A 36 11.13 -0.64 -8.59
CA LEU A 36 9.83 0.03 -8.50
C LEU A 36 8.65 -0.95 -8.63
N MET A 37 8.71 -1.87 -9.60
CA MET A 37 7.66 -2.84 -9.89
C MET A 37 7.71 -4.05 -8.96
N PHE A 38 8.90 -4.42 -8.51
CA PHE A 38 9.14 -5.64 -7.75
C PHE A 38 9.79 -5.31 -6.41
N ASP A 39 8.97 -5.20 -5.37
CA ASP A 39 9.44 -4.85 -4.03
C ASP A 39 10.12 -6.03 -3.33
N ASN A 40 11.39 -6.26 -3.67
CA ASN A 40 12.18 -7.37 -3.13
C ASN A 40 12.39 -7.27 -1.60
N SER A 41 12.25 -6.08 -1.01
CA SER A 41 12.52 -5.79 0.40
C SER A 41 11.28 -5.48 1.24
N PHE A 42 10.08 -5.55 0.65
CA PHE A 42 8.81 -5.10 1.24
C PHE A 42 8.76 -3.62 1.67
N GLY A 43 9.77 -2.83 1.31
CA GLY A 43 9.90 -1.43 1.72
C GLY A 43 8.82 -0.54 1.13
N ARG A 44 8.52 -0.70 -0.16
CA ARG A 44 7.52 0.08 -0.91
C ARG A 44 6.09 -0.33 -0.53
N SER A 45 5.86 -1.62 -0.37
CA SER A 45 4.61 -2.20 0.15
C SER A 45 4.25 -1.61 1.51
N LYS A 46 5.24 -1.51 2.40
CA LYS A 46 5.09 -0.91 3.72
C LYS A 46 4.87 0.60 3.64
N ALA A 47 5.52 1.30 2.71
CA ALA A 47 5.33 2.73 2.49
C ALA A 47 3.90 3.04 1.99
N TYR A 48 3.41 2.33 0.97
CA TYR A 48 2.04 2.49 0.48
C TYR A 48 1.00 2.16 1.55
N PHE A 49 1.21 1.08 2.31
CA PHE A 49 0.35 0.75 3.45
C PHE A 49 0.29 1.88 4.47
N LYS A 50 1.45 2.39 4.91
CA LYS A 50 1.52 3.51 5.85
C LYS A 50 0.84 4.77 5.30
N ALA A 51 1.07 5.10 4.04
CA ALA A 51 0.47 6.27 3.41
C ALA A 51 -1.07 6.17 3.36
N LEU A 52 -1.62 5.00 3.04
CA LEU A 52 -3.07 4.76 3.09
C LEU A 52 -3.63 4.90 4.52
N GLN A 53 -2.90 4.41 5.52
CA GLN A 53 -3.31 4.56 6.92
C GLN A 53 -3.29 6.04 7.36
N ILE A 54 -2.29 6.80 6.94
CA ILE A 54 -2.19 8.25 7.23
C ILE A 54 -3.34 9.01 6.55
N LEU A 55 -3.61 8.75 5.26
CA LEU A 55 -4.73 9.36 4.54
C LEU A 55 -6.08 9.09 5.23
N ARG A 56 -6.27 7.87 5.72
CA ARG A 56 -7.47 7.50 6.48
C ARG A 56 -7.58 8.32 7.77
N ILE A 57 -6.50 8.39 8.56
CA ILE A 57 -6.47 9.19 9.80
C ILE A 57 -6.77 10.66 9.50
N PHE A 58 -6.21 11.22 8.43
CA PHE A 58 -6.46 12.61 8.03
C PHE A 58 -7.92 12.83 7.65
N ALA A 59 -8.51 11.95 6.86
CA ALA A 59 -9.92 12.05 6.50
C ALA A 59 -10.83 11.98 7.73
N ASP A 60 -10.54 11.08 8.66
CA ASP A 60 -11.33 10.92 9.87
C ASP A 60 -11.19 12.13 10.81
N ALA A 61 -9.98 12.68 10.97
CA ALA A 61 -9.74 13.90 11.73
C ALA A 61 -10.45 15.13 11.15
N ILE A 62 -10.45 15.27 9.82
CA ILE A 62 -11.16 16.35 9.13
C ILE A 62 -12.68 16.21 9.32
N ARG A 63 -13.23 14.99 9.18
CA ARG A 63 -14.67 14.74 9.40
C ARG A 63 -15.09 14.95 10.85
N GLU A 64 -14.25 14.58 11.81
CA GLU A 64 -14.48 14.83 13.23
C GLU A 64 -14.52 16.34 13.51
N THR A 65 -13.55 17.08 12.98
CA THR A 65 -13.55 18.55 13.05
C THR A 65 -14.85 19.10 12.48
N GLY A 66 -15.29 18.61 11.32
CA GLY A 66 -16.55 19.04 10.70
C GLY A 66 -17.79 18.73 11.53
N ARG A 67 -17.83 17.60 12.24
CA ARG A 67 -18.90 17.29 13.20
C ARG A 67 -18.91 18.27 14.37
N GLY A 68 -17.73 18.63 14.88
CA GLY A 68 -17.57 19.66 15.91
C GLY A 68 -18.10 21.02 15.46
N VAL A 69 -17.71 21.48 14.26
CA VAL A 69 -18.21 22.78 13.74
C VAL A 69 -19.71 22.73 13.46
N ARG A 70 -20.25 21.62 12.92
CA ARG A 70 -21.71 21.41 12.72
C ARG A 70 -22.50 21.49 14.04
N GLY A 71 -21.88 21.09 15.15
CA GLY A 71 -22.48 21.16 16.49
C GLY A 71 -22.53 22.57 17.08
N MET A 72 -21.79 23.53 16.50
CA MET A 72 -21.80 24.94 16.82
C MET A 72 -22.94 25.61 16.03
N SER A 73 -24.02 26.00 16.71
CA SER A 73 -25.11 26.79 16.09
C SER A 73 -24.90 28.28 16.37
N PRO A 74 -25.45 29.18 15.54
CA PRO A 74 -25.42 30.62 15.81
C PRO A 74 -26.15 30.95 17.12
N GLU A 75 -27.22 30.24 17.46
CA GLU A 75 -27.87 30.30 18.78
C GLU A 75 -26.90 29.92 19.89
N LYS A 76 -26.02 28.93 19.63
CA LYS A 76 -25.01 28.52 20.59
C LYS A 76 -23.91 29.56 20.82
N LEU A 77 -23.59 30.30 19.77
CA LEU A 77 -22.61 31.39 19.83
C LEU A 77 -23.23 32.64 20.47
N ALA A 78 -24.51 32.91 20.21
CA ALA A 78 -25.23 34.04 20.79
C ALA A 78 -25.30 33.93 22.33
N TRP A 79 -25.61 32.74 22.89
CA TRP A 79 -25.58 32.55 24.35
C TRP A 79 -24.18 32.69 24.94
N ALA A 80 -23.14 32.24 24.22
CA ALA A 80 -21.76 32.31 24.69
C ALA A 80 -21.19 33.74 24.66
N THR A 81 -21.75 34.60 23.82
CA THR A 81 -21.26 35.98 23.60
C THR A 81 -22.11 37.02 24.34
N HIS A 82 -23.16 36.61 25.06
CA HIS A 82 -24.17 37.50 25.66
C HIS A 82 -24.82 38.48 24.67
N SER A 83 -24.79 38.17 23.37
CA SER A 83 -25.49 38.94 22.32
C SER A 83 -26.95 38.54 22.27
N LYS A 84 -27.85 39.52 22.02
CA LYS A 84 -29.25 39.22 21.74
C LYS A 84 -29.35 38.60 20.34
N PRO A 85 -29.89 37.38 20.20
CA PRO A 85 -29.91 36.65 18.93
C PRO A 85 -30.77 37.31 17.83
N ASP A 86 -31.69 38.21 18.21
CA ASP A 86 -32.69 38.81 17.32
C ASP A 86 -32.24 40.13 16.65
N GLU A 87 -31.17 40.76 17.15
CA GLU A 87 -30.71 42.08 16.67
C GLU A 87 -29.44 42.01 15.79
N ASP A 88 -28.66 40.93 15.86
CA ASP A 88 -27.38 40.82 15.17
C ASP A 88 -27.49 40.05 13.84
N LEU A 89 -28.18 40.65 12.86
CA LEU A 89 -28.25 40.16 11.47
C LEU A 89 -26.83 39.95 10.87
N ASP A 90 -25.87 40.76 11.32
CA ASP A 90 -24.46 40.69 10.93
C ASP A 90 -23.76 39.44 11.48
N LEU A 91 -24.08 38.99 12.70
CA LEU A 91 -23.52 37.74 13.23
C LEU A 91 -24.02 36.53 12.44
N LEU A 92 -25.30 36.53 12.05
CA LEU A 92 -25.88 35.45 11.26
C LEU A 92 -25.27 35.41 9.85
N ASN A 93 -25.09 36.55 9.22
CA ASN A 93 -24.44 36.66 7.90
C ASN A 93 -22.96 36.26 7.95
N ASN A 94 -22.21 36.73 8.95
CA ASN A 94 -20.82 36.36 9.15
C ASN A 94 -20.67 34.85 9.43
N TRP A 95 -21.56 34.28 10.25
CA TRP A 95 -21.59 32.84 10.50
C TRP A 95 -21.84 32.05 9.22
N LYS A 96 -22.81 32.48 8.40
CA LYS A 96 -23.12 31.84 7.12
C LYS A 96 -21.92 31.85 6.18
N ILE A 97 -21.21 32.97 6.05
CA ILE A 97 -20.00 33.10 5.21
C ILE A 97 -18.87 32.20 5.73
N LEU A 98 -18.65 32.19 7.05
CA LEU A 98 -17.66 31.31 7.67
C LEU A 98 -18.00 29.84 7.42
N TRP A 99 -19.28 29.48 7.59
CA TRP A 99 -19.78 28.14 7.39
C TRP A 99 -19.60 27.64 5.95
N THR A 100 -19.96 28.46 4.96
CA THR A 100 -19.80 28.10 3.55
C THR A 100 -18.32 27.93 3.20
N SER A 101 -17.45 28.84 3.67
CA SER A 101 -16.01 28.74 3.44
C SER A 101 -15.38 27.49 4.09
N TYR A 102 -15.88 27.09 5.26
CA TYR A 102 -15.45 25.88 5.94
C TYR A 102 -15.87 24.63 5.16
N LEU A 103 -17.13 24.58 4.74
CA LEU A 103 -17.68 23.43 4.01
C LEU A 103 -16.92 23.21 2.69
N GLU A 104 -16.67 24.29 1.94
CA GLU A 104 -15.87 24.23 0.72
C GLU A 104 -14.45 23.70 0.97
N ALA A 105 -13.80 24.17 2.05
CA ALA A 105 -12.48 23.70 2.44
C ALA A 105 -12.48 22.21 2.87
N GLU A 106 -13.46 21.78 3.67
CA GLU A 106 -13.66 20.39 4.11
C GLU A 106 -13.84 19.48 2.88
N THR A 107 -14.77 19.82 1.98
CA THR A 107 -15.04 19.04 0.76
C THR A 107 -13.82 18.96 -0.13
N ARG A 108 -13.09 20.07 -0.33
CA ARG A 108 -11.87 20.09 -1.15
C ARG A 108 -10.78 19.17 -0.57
N LEU A 109 -10.55 19.22 0.74
CA LEU A 109 -9.55 18.37 1.39
C LEU A 109 -9.94 16.89 1.33
N LEU A 110 -11.21 16.56 1.60
CA LEU A 110 -11.69 15.18 1.54
C LEU A 110 -11.65 14.61 0.12
N SER A 111 -12.03 15.40 -0.89
CA SER A 111 -11.91 15.01 -2.29
C SER A 111 -10.45 14.74 -2.67
N ARG A 112 -9.52 15.62 -2.24
CA ARG A 112 -8.09 15.43 -2.45
C ARG A 112 -7.56 14.16 -1.79
N ILE A 113 -7.97 13.86 -0.55
CA ILE A 113 -7.61 12.62 0.14
C ILE A 113 -8.18 11.40 -0.58
N ALA A 114 -9.42 11.45 -1.05
CA ALA A 114 -10.04 10.35 -1.79
C ALA A 114 -9.27 10.06 -3.10
N GLY A 115 -8.94 11.09 -3.87
CA GLY A 115 -8.13 10.94 -5.09
C GLY A 115 -6.77 10.29 -4.80
N LYS A 116 -6.04 10.80 -3.81
CA LYS A 116 -4.74 10.22 -3.40
C LYS A 116 -4.86 8.80 -2.89
N THR A 117 -5.95 8.46 -2.21
CA THR A 117 -6.18 7.10 -1.73
C THR A 117 -6.31 6.13 -2.89
N GLU A 118 -7.04 6.50 -3.94
CA GLU A 118 -7.20 5.65 -5.13
C GLU A 118 -5.90 5.56 -5.94
N GLU A 119 -5.16 6.66 -6.09
CA GLU A 119 -3.83 6.64 -6.74
C GLU A 119 -2.88 5.65 -6.03
N ILE A 120 -2.75 5.74 -4.70
CA ILE A 120 -1.85 4.87 -3.92
C ILE A 120 -2.32 3.42 -3.93
N LYS A 121 -3.63 3.16 -3.89
CA LYS A 121 -4.18 1.80 -4.07
C LYS A 121 -3.81 1.24 -5.43
N GLY A 122 -3.98 2.02 -6.50
CA GLY A 122 -3.61 1.62 -7.85
C GLY A 122 -2.14 1.26 -7.97
N LEU A 123 -1.24 2.08 -7.40
CA LEU A 123 0.20 1.79 -7.35
C LEU A 123 0.51 0.50 -6.60
N ARG A 124 -0.08 0.33 -5.41
CA ARG A 124 0.10 -0.88 -4.58
C ARG A 124 -0.38 -2.14 -5.31
N ASP A 125 -1.56 -2.08 -5.91
CA ASP A 125 -2.18 -3.23 -6.57
C ASP A 125 -1.42 -3.59 -7.86
N GLY A 126 -0.97 -2.58 -8.63
CA GLY A 126 -0.09 -2.78 -9.78
C GLY A 126 1.22 -3.48 -9.43
N MET A 127 1.86 -3.06 -8.33
CA MET A 127 3.08 -3.67 -7.82
C MET A 127 2.86 -5.12 -7.36
N PHE A 128 1.77 -5.42 -6.65
CA PHE A 128 1.45 -6.79 -6.23
C PHE A 128 1.13 -7.70 -7.42
N ASN A 129 0.42 -7.20 -8.42
CA ASN A 129 0.12 -7.94 -9.64
C ASN A 129 1.39 -8.25 -10.44
N ALA A 130 2.28 -7.27 -10.59
CA ALA A 130 3.59 -7.49 -11.22
C ALA A 130 4.40 -8.54 -10.45
N THR A 131 4.51 -8.39 -9.14
CA THR A 131 5.26 -9.34 -8.27
C THR A 131 4.71 -10.76 -8.39
N SER A 132 3.39 -10.92 -8.34
CA SER A 132 2.73 -12.22 -8.50
C SER A 132 3.02 -12.85 -9.87
N LEU A 133 2.99 -12.05 -10.94
CA LEU A 133 3.32 -12.51 -12.30
C LEU A 133 4.77 -12.96 -12.40
N ARG A 134 5.71 -12.22 -11.79
CA ARG A 134 7.13 -12.59 -11.75
C ARG A 134 7.34 -13.89 -10.98
N GLU A 135 6.69 -14.06 -9.84
CA GLU A 135 6.75 -15.29 -9.06
C GLU A 135 6.17 -16.49 -9.82
N ALA A 136 5.04 -16.31 -10.52
CA ALA A 136 4.45 -17.34 -11.36
C ALA A 136 5.38 -17.76 -12.52
N SER A 137 6.03 -16.78 -13.17
CA SER A 137 7.03 -17.04 -14.21
C SER A 137 8.25 -17.80 -13.65
N ARG A 138 8.74 -17.42 -12.46
CA ARG A 138 9.82 -18.12 -11.76
C ARG A 138 9.43 -19.56 -11.37
N SER A 139 8.19 -19.77 -10.94
CA SER A 139 7.67 -21.11 -10.63
C SER A 139 7.59 -21.99 -11.89
N THR A 140 7.16 -21.42 -13.02
CA THR A 140 7.09 -22.13 -14.30
C THR A 140 8.47 -22.56 -14.80
N THR A 141 9.48 -21.69 -14.67
CA THR A 141 10.87 -22.03 -15.01
C THR A 141 11.45 -23.07 -14.05
N MET A 142 11.17 -22.98 -12.75
CA MET A 142 11.55 -24.00 -11.77
C MET A 142 10.94 -25.37 -12.12
N ASN A 143 9.66 -25.41 -12.49
CA ASN A 143 8.99 -26.63 -12.90
C ASN A 143 9.68 -27.30 -14.11
N ARG A 144 10.15 -26.51 -15.09
CA ARG A 144 10.93 -27.03 -16.22
C ARG A 144 12.22 -27.71 -15.76
N TYR A 145 12.95 -27.11 -14.81
CA TYR A 145 14.17 -27.72 -14.27
C TYR A 145 13.88 -29.05 -13.55
N VAL A 146 12.79 -29.13 -12.80
CA VAL A 146 12.37 -30.39 -12.13
C VAL A 146 12.10 -31.49 -13.16
N ILE A 147 11.42 -31.18 -14.26
CA ILE A 147 11.15 -32.15 -15.33
C ILE A 147 12.46 -32.66 -15.94
N VAL A 148 13.38 -31.75 -16.30
CA VAL A 148 14.67 -32.13 -16.89
C VAL A 148 15.49 -32.98 -15.91
N PHE A 149 15.57 -32.57 -14.64
CA PHE A 149 16.25 -33.32 -13.60
C PHE A 149 15.66 -34.73 -13.41
N THR A 150 14.34 -34.85 -13.45
CA THR A 150 13.65 -36.14 -13.34
C THR A 150 13.98 -37.06 -14.51
N ILE A 151 14.01 -36.53 -15.74
CA ILE A 151 14.41 -37.29 -16.94
C ILE A 151 15.85 -37.77 -16.80
N VAL A 152 16.79 -36.89 -16.44
CA VAL A 152 18.19 -37.25 -16.24
C VAL A 152 18.33 -38.32 -15.15
N THR A 153 17.65 -38.16 -14.02
CA THR A 153 17.69 -39.13 -12.92
C THR A 153 17.14 -40.49 -13.37
N LEU A 154 16.00 -40.54 -14.07
CA LEU A 154 15.42 -41.78 -14.57
C LEU A 154 16.35 -42.52 -15.55
N LEU A 155 17.11 -41.79 -16.36
CA LEU A 155 18.04 -42.37 -17.33
C LEU A 155 19.34 -42.87 -16.68
N TYR A 156 19.88 -42.12 -15.70
CA TYR A 156 21.21 -42.41 -15.14
C TYR A 156 21.18 -43.23 -13.84
N LEU A 157 20.08 -43.22 -13.08
CA LEU A 157 19.97 -43.97 -11.82
C LEU A 157 20.00 -45.51 -12.06
N PRO A 158 19.28 -46.09 -13.02
CA PRO A 158 19.35 -47.54 -13.24
C PRO A 158 20.75 -48.04 -13.68
N PRO A 159 21.43 -47.43 -14.67
CA PRO A 159 22.78 -47.83 -15.07
C PRO A 159 23.82 -47.68 -13.94
N SER A 160 23.73 -46.61 -13.14
CA SER A 160 24.65 -46.40 -12.03
C SER A 160 24.47 -47.45 -10.92
N LEU A 161 23.24 -47.86 -10.61
CA LEU A 161 22.99 -48.98 -9.69
C LEU A 161 23.56 -50.31 -10.22
N VAL A 162 23.43 -50.57 -11.52
CA VAL A 162 24.02 -51.77 -12.15
C VAL A 162 25.55 -51.72 -12.09
N ALA A 163 26.15 -50.57 -12.38
CA ALA A 163 27.60 -50.38 -12.28
C ALA A 163 28.09 -50.64 -10.86
N VAL A 164 27.47 -50.01 -9.85
CA VAL A 164 27.83 -50.21 -8.44
C VAL A 164 27.70 -51.68 -8.01
N ARG A 165 26.63 -52.39 -8.42
CA ARG A 165 26.49 -53.83 -8.16
C ARG A 165 27.61 -54.66 -8.78
N HIS A 166 28.15 -54.26 -9.93
CA HIS A 166 29.20 -55.01 -10.61
C HIS A 166 30.59 -54.74 -10.00
N TYR A 167 30.82 -53.52 -9.51
CA TYR A 167 32.10 -53.12 -8.92
C TYR A 167 32.22 -53.42 -7.42
N ILE A 168 31.11 -53.60 -6.68
CA ILE A 168 31.17 -54.08 -5.31
C ILE A 168 31.61 -55.56 -5.32
N PRO A 169 32.76 -55.92 -4.70
CA PRO A 169 33.14 -57.32 -4.56
C PRO A 169 32.06 -58.05 -3.76
N ARG A 170 31.52 -59.14 -4.32
CA ARG A 170 30.62 -60.06 -3.60
C ARG A 170 31.36 -60.58 -2.36
N PHE A 171 31.04 -60.03 -1.18
CA PHE A 171 31.50 -60.58 0.08
C PHE A 171 30.83 -61.95 0.30
N PRO A 172 31.60 -63.07 0.38
CA PRO A 172 31.03 -64.42 0.31
C PRO A 172 30.28 -64.93 1.56
N TRP A 173 30.19 -64.18 2.65
CA TRP A 173 29.82 -64.74 3.96
C TRP A 173 28.35 -64.56 4.38
N ALA A 174 27.51 -63.93 3.57
CA ALA A 174 26.13 -63.59 3.98
C ALA A 174 25.04 -64.65 3.66
N TRP A 175 25.39 -65.82 3.11
CA TRP A 175 24.41 -66.85 2.71
C TRP A 175 24.67 -68.26 3.26
N SER A 176 25.43 -68.42 4.35
CA SER A 176 25.73 -69.76 4.92
C SER A 176 24.91 -70.15 6.16
N HIS A 177 23.89 -69.38 6.56
CA HIS A 177 23.13 -69.66 7.80
C HIS A 177 21.60 -69.61 7.62
N ALA A 178 21.09 -70.06 6.47
CA ALA A 178 19.67 -70.33 6.28
C ALA A 178 19.48 -71.70 5.62
N SER A 179 19.68 -72.75 6.42
CA SER A 179 19.23 -74.12 6.18
C SER A 179 18.79 -74.70 7.51
#